data_AF-A0A9E4D430-F1
#
_entry.id   AF-A0A9E4D430-F1
#
_cell.length_a   1.000
_cell.length_b   1.000
_cell.length_c   1.000
_cell.angle_alpha   90.00
_cell.angle_beta   90.00
_cell.angle_gamma   90.00
#
_symmetry.space_group_name_H-M   'P 1'
#
loop_
_entity.id
_entity.type
_entity.pdbx_description
1 polymer ?
#
loop_
_entity_poly.entity_id
_entity_poly.type
_entity_poly.pdbx_seq_one_letter_code
_entity_poly.pdbx_strand_id
1 'polypeptide(L)' 'MLKRLFPHPLLSLALAATWLLLVNSVAINSLVFAALLGLAIPAVTRPYWPDMPRLGRPLLVAQYVVVVIYDIVKANIDV' A
#
# COMPACT_ATOMS: atom_id res chain seq x y z
N MET A 1 -22.49 -6.24 2.35
CA MET A 1 -22.36 -4.99 1.56
C MET A 1 -21.14 -4.13 1.95
N LEU A 2 -20.63 -4.17 3.19
CA LEU A 2 -19.41 -3.44 3.61
C LEU A 2 -18.10 -3.85 2.91
N LYS A 3 -17.98 -5.11 2.47
CA LYS A 3 -16.81 -5.62 1.71
C LYS A 3 -16.64 -4.98 0.32
N ARG A 4 -17.62 -4.22 -0.14
CA ARG A 4 -17.62 -3.52 -1.42
C ARG A 4 -17.30 -2.03 -1.27
N LEU A 5 -17.23 -1.50 -0.03
CA LEU A 5 -16.86 -0.10 0.22
C LEU A 5 -15.41 0.07 0.69
N PHE A 6 -14.78 -0.98 1.22
CA PHE A 6 -13.35 -1.02 1.56
C PHE A 6 -12.68 -2.31 1.03
N PRO A 7 -12.54 -2.49 -0.29
CA PRO A 7 -11.86 -3.66 -0.84
C PRO A 7 -10.34 -3.65 -0.56
N HIS A 8 -9.75 -2.48 -0.30
CA HIS A 8 -8.30 -2.32 -0.15
C HIS A 8 -7.88 -1.49 1.07
N PRO A 9 -8.05 -2.00 2.30
CA PRO A 9 -7.55 -1.31 3.49
C PRO A 9 -6.03 -1.06 3.42
N LEU A 10 -5.28 -2.00 2.84
CA LEU A 10 -3.83 -1.88 2.64
C LEU A 10 -3.43 -0.86 1.57
N LEU A 11 -4.17 -0.74 0.46
CA LEU A 11 -3.85 0.30 -0.55
C LEU A 11 -4.20 1.68 -0.02
N SER A 12 -5.34 1.84 0.65
CA SER A 12 -5.68 3.13 1.27
C SER A 12 -4.64 3.53 2.32
N LEU A 13 -4.17 2.58 3.13
CA LEU A 13 -3.07 2.80 4.09
C LEU A 13 -1.75 3.12 3.39
N ALA A 14 -1.37 2.35 2.37
CA ALA A 14 -0.15 2.58 1.61
C ALA A 14 -0.18 3.95 0.94
N LEU A 15 -1.30 4.33 0.32
CA LEU A 15 -1.45 5.62 -0.35
C LEU A 15 -1.42 6.79 0.65
N ALA A 16 -2.09 6.64 1.79
CA ALA A 16 -2.00 7.62 2.88
C ALA A 16 -0.58 7.73 3.45
N ALA A 17 0.12 6.60 3.61
CA ALA A 17 1.51 6.57 4.07
C ALA A 17 2.46 7.18 3.04
N THR A 18 2.31 6.87 1.75
CA THR A 18 3.08 7.47 0.65
C THR A 18 2.82 8.97 0.57
N TRP A 19 1.58 9.42 0.76
CA TRP A 19 1.25 10.84 0.79
C TRP A 19 1.91 11.56 1.96
N LEU A 20 1.87 10.97 3.17
CA LEU A 20 2.55 11.53 4.35
C LEU A 20 4.07 11.57 4.17
N LEU A 21 4.66 10.52 3.59
CA LEU A 21 6.08 10.48 3.22
C LEU A 21 6.45 11.55 2.19
N LEU A 22 5.59 11.77 1.19
CA LEU A 22 5.80 12.77 0.15
C LEU A 22 5.73 14.20 0.69
N VAL A 23 4.76 14.48 1.58
CA VAL A 23 4.57 15.82 2.16
C VAL A 23 5.63 16.13 3.23
N ASN A 24 6.24 15.12 3.87
CA ASN A 24 7.27 15.28 4.92
C ASN A 24 6.85 16.27 6.03
N SER A 25 5.55 16.45 6.24
CA SER A 25 4.98 17.37 7.22
C SER A 25 3.63 16.88 7.67
N VAL A 26 3.54 16.56 8.97
CA VAL A 26 2.32 16.01 9.59
C VAL A 26 1.46 17.17 10.07
N ALA A 27 0.80 17.84 9.13
CA ALA A 27 -0.23 18.84 9.42
C ALA A 27 -1.63 18.21 9.34
N ILE A 28 -2.59 18.70 10.12
CA ILE A 28 -3.98 18.22 10.14
C ILE A 28 -4.60 18.29 8.73
N ASN A 29 -4.30 19.35 7.97
CA ASN A 29 -4.68 19.48 6.56
C ASN A 29 -4.17 18.29 5.72
N SER A 30 -2.88 17.96 5.85
CA SER A 30 -2.24 16.89 5.09
C SER A 30 -2.87 15.53 5.41
N LEU A 31 -3.23 15.31 6.68
CA LEU A 31 -3.91 14.09 7.12
C LEU A 31 -5.31 13.94 6.49
N VAL A 32 -6.07 15.04 6.42
CA VAL A 32 -7.39 15.05 5.79
C VAL A 32 -7.28 14.83 4.28
N PHE A 33 -6.34 15.49 3.60
CA PHE A 33 -6.08 15.26 2.17
C PHE A 33 -5.58 13.85 1.89
N ALA A 34 -4.70 13.30 2.72
CA ALA A 34 -4.21 11.92 2.61
C ALA A 34 -5.36 10.91 2.74
N ALA A 35 -6.27 11.11 3.69
CA ALA A 35 -7.44 10.26 3.88
C ALA A 35 -8.39 10.37 2.69
N LEU A 36 -8.64 11.59 2.19
CA LEU A 36 -9.56 11.84 1.08
C LEU A 36 -9.02 11.23 -0.23
N LEU A 37 -7.74 11.44 -0.53
CA LEU A 37 -7.07 10.84 -1.69
C LEU A 37 -6.93 9.32 -1.55
N GLY A 38 -6.55 8.85 -0.36
CA GLY A 38 -6.45 7.42 -0.02
C GLY A 38 -7.77 6.66 -0.12
N LEU A 39 -8.90 7.35 -0.14
CA LEU A 39 -10.24 6.77 -0.30
C LEU A 39 -10.79 7.00 -1.71
N ALA A 40 -10.56 8.17 -2.30
CA ALA A 40 -11.01 8.52 -3.65
C ALA A 40 -10.28 7.75 -4.76
N ILE A 41 -8.95 7.63 -4.66
CA ILE A 41 -8.14 6.94 -5.69
C ILE A 41 -8.51 5.45 -5.79
N PRO A 42 -8.54 4.68 -4.68
CA PRO A 42 -8.97 3.28 -4.76
C PRO A 42 -10.45 3.13 -5.18
N ALA A 43 -11.30 4.13 -4.97
CA ALA A 43 -12.68 4.09 -5.44
C ALA A 43 -12.78 4.17 -6.97
N VAL A 44 -11.96 5.03 -7.60
CA VAL A 44 -11.90 5.19 -9.06
C VAL A 44 -11.13 4.05 -9.73
N THR A 45 -10.05 3.55 -9.12
CA THR A 45 -9.20 2.50 -9.70
C THR A 45 -9.78 1.08 -9.54
N ARG A 46 -10.86 0.90 -8.76
CA ARG A 46 -11.56 -0.40 -8.59
C ARG A 46 -11.85 -1.18 -9.88
N PRO A 47 -12.34 -0.58 -10.98
CA PRO A 47 -12.65 -1.31 -12.21
C PRO A 47 -11.41 -1.85 -12.92
N TYR A 48 -10.22 -1.29 -12.64
CA TYR A 48 -8.97 -1.71 -13.26
C TYR A 48 -8.39 -2.99 -12.66
N TRP A 49 -8.82 -3.42 -11.46
CA TRP A 49 -8.31 -4.61 -10.76
C TRP A 49 -9.42 -5.65 -10.46
N PRO A 50 -9.92 -6.37 -11.47
CA PRO A 50 -10.97 -7.38 -11.30
C PRO A 50 -10.51 -8.64 -10.53
N ASP A 51 -9.24 -9.04 -10.64
CA ASP A 51 -8.68 -10.26 -10.00
C ASP A 51 -7.69 -9.93 -8.88
N MET A 52 -8.14 -9.17 -7.88
CA MET A 52 -7.27 -8.82 -6.77
C MET A 52 -6.96 -10.04 -5.86
N PRO A 53 -5.69 -10.40 -5.68
CA PRO A 53 -5.29 -11.40 -4.69
C PRO A 53 -5.65 -10.92 -3.29
N ARG A 54 -6.44 -11.71 -2.55
CA ARG A 54 -6.70 -11.44 -1.14
C ARG A 54 -5.44 -11.77 -0.36
N LEU A 55 -4.86 -10.78 0.32
CA LEU A 55 -3.71 -10.97 1.19
C LEU A 55 -4.12 -11.79 2.42
N GLY A 56 -4.16 -13.12 2.28
CA GLY A 56 -4.66 -14.02 3.32
C GLY A 56 -3.69 -14.22 4.49
N ARG A 57 -2.39 -13.91 4.30
CA ARG A 57 -1.32 -14.18 5.27
C ARG A 57 -0.25 -13.06 5.26
N PRO A 58 -0.47 -11.93 5.96
CA PRO A 58 0.46 -10.80 5.95
C PRO A 58 1.86 -11.15 6.46
N LEU A 59 1.97 -12.13 7.37
CA LEU A 59 3.25 -12.59 7.90
C LEU A 59 4.14 -13.27 6.84
N LEU A 60 3.53 -14.02 5.92
CA LEU A 60 4.28 -14.63 4.80
C LEU A 60 4.81 -13.56 3.85
N VAL A 61 4.06 -12.48 3.63
CA VAL A 61 4.51 -11.36 2.79
C VAL A 61 5.74 -10.70 3.41
N ALA A 62 5.74 -10.47 4.73
CA ALA A 62 6.91 -9.93 5.41
C ALA A 62 8.13 -10.85 5.28
N GLN A 63 7.95 -12.17 5.40
CA GLN A 63 9.04 -13.13 5.18
C GLN A 63 9.57 -13.07 3.74
N TYR A 64 8.69 -13.01 2.74
CA TYR A 64 9.09 -12.87 1.34
C TYR A 64 9.86 -11.57 1.08
N VAL A 65 9.44 -10.46 1.69
CA VAL A 65 10.16 -9.17 1.56
C VAL A 65 11.60 -9.29 2.04
N VAL A 66 11.83 -9.96 3.17
CA VAL A 66 13.19 -10.18 3.70
C VAL A 66 14.03 -11.04 2.74
N VAL A 67 13.45 -12.11 2.19
CA VAL A 67 14.15 -12.96 1.19
C VAL A 67 14.51 -12.15 -0.04
N VAL A 68 13.59 -11.34 -0.57
CA VAL A 68 13.86 -10.49 -1.74
C VAL A 68 14.97 -9.48 -1.47
N ILE A 69 14.97 -8.84 -0.30
CA ILE A 69 16.05 -7.91 0.08
C ILE A 69 17.39 -8.65 0.17
N TYR A 70 17.41 -9.84 0.78
CA TYR A 70 18.61 -10.67 0.86
C TYR A 70 19.14 -11.03 -0.54
N ASP A 71 18.27 -11.44 -1.46
CA ASP A 71 18.63 -11.75 -2.84
C ASP A 71 19.19 -10.53 -3.57
N ILE A 72 18.59 -9.34 -3.37
CA ILE A 72 19.09 -8.08 -3.94
C ILE A 72 20.49 -7.76 -3.43
N VAL A 73 20.71 -7.87 -2.11
CA VAL A 73 22.02 -7.58 -1.50
C VAL A 73 23.07 -8.57 -2.00
N LYS A 74 22.76 -9.86 -2.02
CA LYS A 74 23.67 -10.90 -2.51
C LYS A 74 24.01 -10.69 -3.98
N ALA A 75 23.02 -10.41 -4.82
CA ALA A 75 23.25 -10.10 -6.23
C ALA A 75 24.10 -8.83 -6.45
N ASN A 76 24.08 -7.87 -5.52
CA ASN A 76 24.92 -6.68 -5.59
C ASN A 76 26.38 -6.95 -5.16
N ILE A 77 26.59 -7.92 -4.27
CA ILE A 77 27.92 -8.32 -3.80
C ILE A 77 28.60 -9.25 -4.81
N ASP A 78 27.83 -10.09 -5.50
CA ASP A 78 28.33 -11.01 -6.54
C ASP A 78 28.66 -10.29 -7.88
N VAL A 79 28.48 -8.97 -7.97
CA VAL A 79 28.84 -8.10 -9.12
C VAL A 79 30.14 -7.35 -8.83
#